data_AF-A0A3N1AYB5-F1
#
_entry.id   AF-A0A3N1AYB5-F1
#
_cell.length_a   1.000
_cell.length_b   1.000
_cell.length_c   1.000
_cell.angle_alpha   90.00
_cell.angle_beta   90.00
_cell.angle_gamma   90.00
#
_symmetry.space_group_name_H-M   'P 1'
#
loop_
_entity.id
_entity.type
_entity.pdbx_description
1 polymer ?
#
loop_
_entity_poly.entity_id
_entity_poly.type
_entity_poly.pdbx_seq_one_letter_code
_entity_poly.pdbx_strand_id
1 'polypeptide(L)'
;MTTEKPVPTNQPVAALSYLMAGQVHAHDRWVQRFTEADRQHYLDLLSALFVLCADRRFRRDDHGAVIRFVASVRERFDPDRTMVDPVIAENLLLAALGGHDTLPATAENITVQTLLTVALVSDEQPSPAGYDALLREVDAMVTTAPPPG
;
A
#
# COMPACT_ATOMS: atom_id res chain seq x y z
N MET A 1 -31.12 6.28 7.18
CA MET A 1 -30.83 5.36 6.06
C MET A 1 -29.34 5.39 5.85
N THR A 2 -28.62 4.50 6.51
CA THR A 2 -27.15 4.40 6.41
C THR A 2 -26.88 3.45 5.26
N THR A 3 -26.41 4.00 4.15
CA THR A 3 -26.02 3.23 2.96
C THR A 3 -24.93 2.24 3.35
N GLU A 4 -25.24 0.95 3.20
CA GLU A 4 -24.24 -0.12 3.25
C GLU A 4 -23.15 0.17 2.22
N LYS A 5 -21.91 0.25 2.68
CA LYS A 5 -20.73 0.25 1.81
C LYS A 5 -20.74 -1.07 1.04
N PRO A 6 -20.71 -1.08 -0.31
CA PRO A 6 -20.63 -2.34 -1.04
C PRO A 6 -19.36 -3.08 -0.61
N VAL A 7 -19.54 -4.29 -0.07
CA VAL A 7 -18.43 -5.17 0.32
C VAL A 7 -17.73 -5.65 -0.95
N PRO A 8 -16.41 -5.49 -1.09
CA PRO A 8 -15.68 -6.12 -2.19
C PRO A 8 -15.85 -7.63 -2.10
N THR A 9 -16.34 -8.24 -3.18
CA THR A 9 -16.67 -9.69 -3.20
C THR A 9 -15.41 -10.57 -3.29
N ASN A 10 -14.26 -9.97 -3.64
CA ASN A 10 -12.98 -10.66 -3.78
C ASN A 10 -12.11 -10.53 -2.51
N GLN A 11 -11.48 -11.63 -2.08
CA GLN A 11 -10.74 -11.69 -0.81
C GLN A 11 -9.53 -10.74 -0.73
N PRO A 12 -8.68 -10.62 -1.78
CA PRO A 12 -7.56 -9.66 -1.79
C PRO A 12 -8.01 -8.21 -1.70
N VAL A 13 -9.08 -7.85 -2.43
CA VAL A 13 -9.65 -6.48 -2.42
C VAL A 13 -10.25 -6.16 -1.05
N ALA A 14 -10.93 -7.13 -0.43
CA ALA A 14 -11.46 -6.98 0.93
C ALA A 14 -10.31 -6.78 1.94
N ALA A 15 -9.25 -7.59 1.87
CA ALA A 15 -8.08 -7.44 2.74
C ALA A 15 -7.43 -6.05 2.61
N LEU A 16 -7.23 -5.57 1.38
CA LEU A 16 -6.68 -4.23 1.14
C LEU A 16 -7.57 -3.13 1.75
N SER A 17 -8.90 -3.28 1.64
CA SER A 17 -9.85 -2.34 2.25
C SER A 17 -9.72 -2.26 3.77
N TYR A 18 -9.48 -3.38 4.44
CA TYR A 18 -9.25 -3.41 5.89
C TYR A 18 -7.91 -2.79 6.28
N LEU A 19 -6.85 -3.00 5.48
CA LEU A 19 -5.55 -2.36 5.69
C LEU A 19 -5.68 -0.83 5.64
N MET A 20 -6.31 -0.31 4.59
CA MET A 20 -6.53 1.13 4.42
C MET A 20 -7.35 1.76 5.55
N ALA A 21 -8.32 1.01 6.09
CA ALA A 21 -9.13 1.45 7.22
C ALA A 21 -8.43 1.29 8.58
N GLY A 22 -7.16 0.85 8.63
CA GLY A 22 -6.43 0.58 9.87
C GLY A 22 -6.95 -0.63 10.66
N GLN A 23 -7.80 -1.47 10.06
CA GLN A 23 -8.40 -2.64 10.71
C GLN A 23 -7.48 -3.86 10.62
N VAL A 24 -6.29 -3.75 11.23
CA VAL A 24 -5.18 -4.74 11.13
C VAL A 24 -5.64 -6.16 11.49
N HIS A 25 -6.43 -6.33 12.55
CA HIS A 25 -6.92 -7.66 12.95
C HIS A 25 -7.88 -8.28 11.91
N ALA A 26 -8.66 -7.46 11.20
CA ALA A 26 -9.53 -7.95 10.14
C ALA A 26 -8.71 -8.30 8.90
N HIS A 27 -7.74 -7.44 8.56
CA HIS A 27 -6.76 -7.67 7.50
C HIS A 27 -6.01 -9.01 7.68
N ASP A 28 -5.41 -9.25 8.85
CA ASP A 28 -4.59 -10.44 9.09
C ASP A 28 -5.40 -11.73 8.97
N ARG A 29 -6.67 -11.71 9.41
CA ARG A 29 -7.57 -12.86 9.24
C ARG A 29 -7.80 -13.19 7.77
N TRP A 30 -7.90 -12.20 6.90
CA TRP A 30 -8.06 -12.44 5.46
C TRP A 30 -6.77 -12.97 4.85
N VAL A 31 -5.63 -12.34 5.14
CA VAL A 31 -4.32 -12.74 4.60
C VAL A 31 -3.95 -14.18 4.96
N GLN A 32 -4.33 -14.65 6.15
CA GLN A 32 -4.11 -16.04 6.58
C GLN A 32 -4.89 -17.09 5.76
N ARG A 33 -5.94 -16.68 5.03
CA ARG A 33 -6.79 -17.57 4.22
C ARG A 33 -6.41 -17.62 2.75
N PHE A 34 -5.45 -16.79 2.34
CA PHE A 34 -5.07 -16.67 0.93
C PHE A 34 -4.50 -17.97 0.37
N THR A 35 -5.02 -18.36 -0.79
CA THR A 35 -4.28 -19.22 -1.72
C THR A 35 -3.07 -18.48 -2.27
N GLU A 36 -2.19 -19.18 -3.00
CA GLU A 36 -1.05 -18.52 -3.65
C GLU A 36 -1.50 -17.48 -4.69
N ALA A 37 -2.56 -17.77 -5.44
CA ALA A 37 -3.15 -16.83 -6.39
C ALA A 37 -3.72 -15.58 -5.69
N ASP A 38 -4.40 -15.76 -4.55
CA ASP A 38 -4.89 -14.64 -3.76
C ASP A 38 -3.75 -13.78 -3.21
N ARG A 39 -2.66 -14.41 -2.78
CA ARG A 39 -1.46 -13.72 -2.29
C ARG A 39 -0.81 -12.89 -3.39
N GLN A 40 -0.63 -13.45 -4.59
CA GLN A 40 -0.07 -12.70 -5.71
C GLN A 40 -0.95 -11.50 -6.06
N HIS A 41 -2.26 -11.71 -6.21
CA HIS A 41 -3.19 -10.64 -6.51
C HIS A 41 -3.20 -9.55 -5.42
N TYR A 42 -3.13 -9.94 -4.15
CA TYR A 42 -3.00 -8.99 -3.05
C TYR A 42 -1.72 -8.14 -3.15
N LEU A 43 -0.58 -8.76 -3.49
CA LEU A 43 0.69 -8.03 -3.66
C LEU A 43 0.65 -7.06 -4.85
N ASP A 44 -0.03 -7.43 -5.93
CA ASP A 44 -0.24 -6.55 -7.08
C ASP A 44 -1.11 -5.34 -6.69
N LEU A 45 -2.19 -5.56 -5.94
CA LEU A 45 -3.07 -4.51 -5.42
C LEU A 45 -2.33 -3.59 -4.43
N LEU A 46 -1.55 -4.16 -3.50
CA LEU A 46 -0.73 -3.40 -2.56
C LEU A 46 0.29 -2.52 -3.30
N SER A 47 0.93 -3.06 -4.33
CA SER A 47 1.90 -2.34 -5.15
C SER A 47 1.27 -1.21 -5.96
N ALA A 48 0.12 -1.46 -6.58
CA ALA A 48 -0.63 -0.44 -7.31
C ALA A 48 -1.10 0.69 -6.38
N LEU A 49 -1.62 0.37 -5.18
CA LEU A 49 -1.99 1.37 -4.18
C LEU A 49 -0.79 2.21 -3.73
N PHE A 50 0.33 1.55 -3.44
CA PHE A 50 1.56 2.21 -3.02
C PHE A 50 2.05 3.21 -4.07
N VAL A 51 2.13 2.78 -5.34
CA VAL A 51 2.54 3.64 -6.47
C VAL A 51 1.59 4.81 -6.63
N LEU A 52 0.27 4.56 -6.62
CA LEU A 52 -0.74 5.60 -6.80
C LEU A 52 -0.64 6.68 -5.72
N CYS A 53 -0.56 6.28 -4.44
CA CYS A 53 -0.43 7.23 -3.34
C CYS A 53 0.93 7.95 -3.33
N ALA A 54 2.02 7.26 -3.70
CA ALA A 54 3.33 7.89 -3.82
C ALA A 54 3.36 8.96 -4.92
N ASP A 55 2.83 8.67 -6.12
CA ASP A 55 2.77 9.60 -7.25
C ASP A 55 1.87 10.81 -6.95
N ARG A 56 0.78 10.62 -6.18
CA ARG A 56 -0.08 11.73 -5.70
C ARG A 56 0.61 12.63 -4.70
N ARG A 57 1.43 12.06 -3.80
CA ARG A 57 2.02 12.79 -2.69
C ARG A 57 3.32 13.50 -3.07
N PHE A 58 4.18 12.83 -3.83
CA PHE A 58 5.56 13.27 -4.03
C PHE A 58 5.81 13.80 -5.43
N ARG A 59 6.68 14.80 -5.51
CA ARG A 59 7.31 15.17 -6.77
C ARG A 59 8.54 14.28 -6.97
N ARG A 60 8.78 13.84 -8.21
CA ARG A 60 9.90 12.94 -8.55
C ARG A 60 11.28 13.49 -8.21
N ASP A 61 11.43 14.82 -8.16
CA ASP A 61 12.68 15.52 -7.90
C ASP A 61 12.89 15.89 -6.41
N ASP A 62 11.91 15.66 -5.53
CA ASP A 62 12.00 16.04 -4.11
C ASP A 62 12.36 14.85 -3.21
N HIS A 63 13.62 14.40 -3.30
CA HIS A 63 14.17 13.36 -2.42
C HIS A 63 14.10 13.75 -0.93
N GLY A 64 14.18 15.06 -0.62
CA GLY A 64 14.08 15.56 0.74
C GLY A 64 12.70 15.28 1.37
N ALA A 65 11.63 15.37 0.58
CA ALA A 65 10.29 15.02 1.03
C ALA A 65 10.16 13.51 1.33
N VAL A 66 10.78 12.66 0.52
CA VAL A 66 10.81 11.20 0.73
C VAL A 66 11.51 10.87 2.06
N ILE A 67 12.71 11.40 2.31
CA ILE A 67 13.48 11.18 3.55
C ILE A 67 12.66 11.63 4.78
N ARG A 68 12.07 12.83 4.73
CA ARG A 68 11.25 13.36 5.83
C ARG A 68 10.03 12.48 6.09
N PHE A 69 9.40 11.96 5.04
CA PHE A 69 8.28 11.05 5.19
C PHE A 69 8.71 9.73 5.83
N VAL A 70 9.78 9.09 5.35
CA VAL A 70 10.30 7.84 5.92
C VAL A 70 10.66 8.03 7.40
N ALA A 71 11.29 9.16 7.76
CA ALA A 71 11.54 9.50 9.15
C ALA A 71 10.24 9.55 9.99
N SER A 72 9.18 10.19 9.48
CA SER A 72 7.89 10.27 10.18
C SER A 72 7.16 8.92 10.26
N VAL A 73 7.32 8.04 9.27
CA VAL A 73 6.77 6.68 9.32
C VAL A 73 7.44 5.88 10.43
N ARG A 74 8.77 5.95 10.52
CA ARG A 74 9.54 5.28 11.57
C ARG A 74 9.12 5.76 12.96
N GLU A 75 8.96 7.06 13.14
CA GLU A 75 8.50 7.61 14.42
C GLU A 75 7.09 7.17 14.83
N ARG A 76 6.17 7.04 13.87
CA ARG A 76 4.76 6.70 14.14
C ARG A 76 4.48 5.22 14.26
N PHE A 77 5.13 4.41 13.44
CA PHE A 77 4.76 3.00 13.23
C PHE A 77 5.87 2.01 13.56
N ASP A 78 7.10 2.47 13.76
CA ASP A 78 8.26 1.66 14.12
C ASP A 78 9.12 2.36 15.21
N PRO A 79 8.54 2.65 16.39
CA PRO A 79 9.23 3.42 17.43
C PRO A 79 10.50 2.72 17.94
N ASP A 80 10.52 1.39 17.89
CA ASP A 80 11.67 0.56 18.27
C ASP A 80 12.73 0.45 17.15
N ARG A 81 12.43 0.95 15.94
CA ARG A 81 13.33 1.00 14.77
C ARG A 81 13.81 -0.37 14.31
N THR A 82 12.93 -1.37 14.35
CA THR A 82 13.25 -2.76 14.02
C THR A 82 12.60 -3.24 12.72
N MET A 83 11.57 -2.53 12.25
CA MET A 83 10.73 -2.97 11.13
C MET A 83 10.99 -2.21 9.84
N VAL A 84 11.39 -0.95 9.92
CA VAL A 84 11.56 -0.06 8.77
C VAL A 84 13.02 0.34 8.64
N ASP A 85 13.73 -0.41 7.78
CA ASP A 85 15.01 0.05 7.25
C ASP A 85 14.76 1.29 6.35
N PRO A 86 15.37 2.45 6.68
CA PRO A 86 15.14 3.67 5.93
C PRO A 86 15.64 3.61 4.49
N VAL A 87 16.72 2.87 4.21
CA VAL A 87 17.27 2.72 2.86
C VAL A 87 16.32 1.90 1.99
N ILE A 88 15.78 0.81 2.54
CA ILE A 88 14.74 0.01 1.84
C ILE A 88 13.51 0.88 1.58
N ALA A 89 13.05 1.62 2.59
CA ALA A 89 11.87 2.46 2.49
C ALA A 89 12.00 3.57 1.44
N GLU A 90 13.14 4.27 1.43
CA GLU A 90 13.46 5.30 0.45
C GLU A 90 13.53 4.71 -0.96
N ASN A 91 14.23 3.58 -1.14
CA ASN A 91 14.36 2.92 -2.43
C ASN A 91 13.01 2.45 -2.99
N LEU A 92 12.12 1.92 -2.14
CA LEU A 92 10.76 1.55 -2.54
C LEU A 92 9.98 2.77 -3.06
N LEU A 93 10.02 3.89 -2.35
CA LEU A 93 9.34 5.12 -2.78
C LEU A 93 9.94 5.67 -4.08
N LEU A 94 11.26 5.66 -4.23
CA LEU A 94 11.91 6.14 -5.44
C LEU A 94 11.65 5.23 -6.66
N ALA A 95 11.56 3.92 -6.45
CA ALA A 95 11.14 2.97 -7.48
C ALA A 95 9.69 3.21 -7.90
N ALA A 96 8.78 3.44 -6.94
CA ALA A 96 7.39 3.78 -7.22
C ALA A 96 7.23 5.09 -8.03
N LEU A 97 8.15 6.04 -7.83
CA LEU A 97 8.19 7.29 -8.60
C LEU A 97 8.85 7.15 -9.98
N GLY A 98 9.27 5.95 -10.37
CA GLY A 98 9.92 5.64 -11.65
C GLY A 98 11.39 6.06 -11.73
N GLY A 99 12.01 6.39 -10.60
CA GLY A 99 13.42 6.80 -10.55
C GLY A 99 14.40 5.64 -10.40
N HIS A 100 13.94 4.46 -10.01
CA HIS A 100 14.76 3.28 -9.66
C HIS A 100 14.08 1.97 -10.08
N ASP A 101 14.87 0.89 -10.15
CA ASP A 101 14.37 -0.45 -10.43
C ASP A 101 13.41 -0.93 -9.33
N THR A 102 12.43 -1.74 -9.71
CA THR A 102 11.53 -2.40 -8.76
C THR A 102 12.30 -3.34 -7.85
N LEU A 103 12.09 -3.22 -6.54
CA LEU A 103 12.71 -4.11 -5.56
C LEU A 103 12.01 -5.48 -5.54
N PRO A 104 12.72 -6.58 -5.23
CA PRO A 104 12.13 -7.90 -5.11
C PRO A 104 11.12 -7.97 -3.96
N ALA A 105 10.08 -8.79 -4.11
CA ALA A 105 9.03 -8.99 -3.11
C ALA A 105 9.49 -9.91 -1.94
N THR A 106 10.55 -9.52 -1.22
CA THR A 106 10.97 -10.19 0.01
C THR A 106 10.01 -9.85 1.16
N ALA A 107 9.96 -10.69 2.20
CA ALA A 107 9.10 -10.47 3.36
C ALA A 107 9.39 -9.12 4.06
N GLU A 108 10.66 -8.72 4.11
CA GLU A 108 11.12 -7.43 4.62
C GLU A 108 10.59 -6.28 3.75
N ASN A 109 10.79 -6.33 2.43
CA ASN A 109 10.33 -5.29 1.52
C ASN A 109 8.80 -5.14 1.53
N ILE A 110 8.06 -6.26 1.59
CA ILE A 110 6.59 -6.26 1.69
C ILE A 110 6.14 -5.59 3.00
N THR A 111 6.84 -5.87 4.10
CA THR A 111 6.54 -5.29 5.42
C THR A 111 6.77 -3.78 5.41
N VAL A 112 7.91 -3.33 4.89
CA VAL A 112 8.23 -1.90 4.74
C VAL A 112 7.21 -1.21 3.83
N GLN A 113 6.91 -1.78 2.67
CA GLN A 113 5.92 -1.25 1.72
C GLN A 113 4.53 -1.15 2.36
N THR A 114 4.11 -2.14 3.14
CA THR A 114 2.82 -2.14 3.86
C THR A 114 2.75 -0.95 4.83
N LEU A 115 3.78 -0.74 5.63
CA LEU A 115 3.82 0.37 6.59
C LEU A 115 3.85 1.75 5.89
N LEU A 116 4.59 1.87 4.80
CA LEU A 116 4.60 3.10 3.99
C LEU A 116 3.22 3.36 3.37
N THR A 117 2.56 2.35 2.82
CA THR A 117 1.22 2.46 2.25
C THR A 117 0.20 2.90 3.31
N VAL A 118 0.22 2.30 4.51
CA VAL A 118 -0.66 2.72 5.62
C VAL A 118 -0.41 4.19 5.97
N ALA A 119 0.85 4.61 6.03
CA ALA A 119 1.19 6.00 6.34
C ALA A 119 0.76 6.98 5.23
N LEU A 120 0.91 6.62 3.95
CA LEU A 120 0.49 7.43 2.81
C LEU A 120 -1.02 7.65 2.83
N VAL A 121 -1.78 6.57 2.96
CA VAL A 121 -3.25 6.61 3.02
C VAL A 121 -3.73 7.37 4.26
N SER A 122 -3.07 7.16 5.41
CA SER A 122 -3.41 7.87 6.66
C SER A 122 -3.17 9.38 6.55
N ASP A 123 -2.14 9.82 5.82
CA ASP A 123 -1.85 11.24 5.62
C ASP A 123 -2.87 11.91 4.66
N GLU A 124 -3.42 11.16 3.70
CA GLU A 124 -4.49 11.67 2.81
C GLU A 124 -5.85 11.82 3.53
N GLN A 125 -6.05 11.13 4.66
CA GLN A 125 -7.30 11.09 5.44
C GLN A 125 -8.58 11.00 4.56
N PRO A 126 -8.68 10.04 3.63
CA PRO A 126 -9.81 10.01 2.72
C PRO A 126 -11.13 9.78 3.46
N SER A 127 -12.20 10.41 2.95
CA SER A 127 -13.55 10.11 3.43
C SER A 127 -13.91 8.64 3.11
N PRO A 128 -14.96 8.07 3.72
CA PRO A 128 -15.42 6.72 3.38
C PRO A 128 -15.61 6.51 1.86
N ALA A 129 -16.15 7.51 1.16
CA ALA A 129 -16.30 7.48 -0.29
C ALA A 129 -14.96 7.64 -1.04
N GLY A 130 -14.00 8.37 -0.47
CA GLY A 130 -12.63 8.48 -0.97
C GLY A 130 -11.89 7.14 -0.93
N TYR A 131 -12.03 6.37 0.16
CA TYR A 131 -11.48 5.01 0.24
C TYR A 131 -12.06 4.10 -0.84
N ASP A 132 -13.37 4.18 -1.09
CA ASP A 132 -14.02 3.34 -2.12
C ASP A 132 -13.60 3.75 -3.54
N ALA A 133 -13.33 5.04 -3.77
CA ALA A 133 -12.79 5.52 -5.03
C ALA A 133 -11.36 5.02 -5.25
N LEU A 134 -10.51 5.13 -4.22
CA LEU A 134 -9.13 4.65 -4.26
C LEU A 134 -9.06 3.15 -4.53
N LEU A 135 -9.90 2.36 -3.86
CA LEU A 135 -9.96 0.91 -4.05
C LEU A 135 -10.37 0.52 -5.48
N ARG A 136 -11.36 1.20 -6.05
CA ARG A 136 -11.80 0.96 -7.45
C ARG A 136 -10.74 1.32 -8.47
N GLU A 137 -10.00 2.39 -8.23
CA GLU A 137 -8.92 2.82 -9.11
C GLU A 137 -7.76 1.81 -9.10
N VAL A 138 -7.37 1.35 -7.91
CA VAL A 138 -6.35 0.31 -7.72
C VAL A 138 -6.76 -1.01 -8.36
N ASP A 139 -7.99 -1.47 -8.15
CA ASP A 139 -8.52 -2.71 -8.75
C ASP A 139 -8.54 -2.63 -10.29
N ALA A 140 -8.90 -1.47 -10.84
CA ALA A 140 -8.84 -1.23 -12.28
C ALA A 140 -7.40 -1.23 -12.83
N MET A 141 -6.42 -0.67 -12.11
CA MET A 141 -5.01 -0.68 -12.51
C MET A 141 -4.47 -2.12 -12.62
N VAL A 142 -4.80 -2.98 -11.65
CA VAL A 142 -4.34 -4.38 -11.64
C VAL A 142 -5.05 -5.21 -12.71
N THR A 143 -6.36 -5.01 -12.90
CA THR A 143 -7.15 -5.77 -13.89
C THR A 143 -6.84 -5.39 -15.34
N THR A 144 -6.35 -4.18 -15.58
CA THR A 144 -6.01 -3.68 -16.94
C THR A 144 -4.55 -3.88 -17.32
N ALA A 145 -3.69 -4.26 -16.38
CA ALA A 145 -2.30 -4.60 -16.66
C ALA A 145 -2.22 -5.93 -17.45
N PRO A 146 -1.49 -6.00 -18.59
CA PRO A 146 -1.27 -7.27 -19.27
C PRO A 146 -0.47 -8.20 -18.35
N PRO A 147 -0.70 -9.54 -18.38
CA PRO A 147 0.07 -10.45 -17.55
C PRO A 147 1.56 -10.32 -17.87
N PRO A 148 2.46 -10.41 -16.87
CA PRO A 148 3.89 -10.47 -17.15
C PRO A 148 4.14 -11.71 -18.03
N GLY A 149 4.72 -11.49 -19.20
CA GLY A 149 5.08 -12.52 -20.17
C GLY A 149 6.28 -13.36 -19.73
#